data_AF-A0A7S2WVN0-F1
#
_entry.id   AF-A0A7S2WVN0-F1
#
_cell.length_a   1.000
_cell.length_b   1.000
_cell.length_c   1.000
_cell.angle_alpha   90.00
_cell.angle_beta   90.00
_cell.angle_gamma   90.00
#
_symmetry.space_group_name_H-M   'P 1'
#
loop_
_entity.id
_entity.type
_entity.pdbx_description
1 polymer ?
#
loop_
_entity_poly.entity_id
_entity_poly.type
_entity_poly.pdbx_seq_one_letter_code
_entity_poly.pdbx_strand_id
1 'polypeptide(L)'
;LEDGAPHEVKDLSLSHLELQRRETEDLLGGHLCLYQIHSATLESGVLEDSSVLAELQRMRDQVGCRIGLSLSGVRQGETLLRALDTGIFDSVQATWNLLEPSAGPALTQAHEAGLEVIVKEAMANGRVLKHPAVLETAAALGVPPDQLALAAALAQPFSP
;
A
#
# COMPACT_ATOMS: atom_id res chain seq x y z
N LEU A 1 -20.68 16.50 13.81
CA LEU A 1 -20.84 15.49 12.74
C LEU A 1 -21.95 14.57 13.22
N GLU A 2 -23.01 14.38 12.43
CA GLU A 2 -24.14 13.53 12.80
C GLU A 2 -23.71 12.07 12.93
N ASP A 3 -24.36 11.38 13.88
CA ASP A 3 -24.13 10.01 14.26
C ASP A 3 -24.56 9.07 13.11
N GLY A 4 -23.58 8.57 12.35
CA GLY A 4 -23.81 7.61 11.26
C GLY A 4 -23.44 8.07 9.84
N ALA A 5 -22.92 9.29 9.65
CA ALA A 5 -22.25 9.60 8.39
C ALA A 5 -20.99 8.72 8.26
N PRO A 6 -20.72 8.08 7.10
CA PRO A 6 -19.49 7.34 6.91
C PRO A 6 -18.32 8.26 7.21
N HIS A 7 -17.49 7.87 8.19
CA HIS A 7 -16.31 8.62 8.62
C HIS A 7 -15.25 8.72 7.50
N GLU A 8 -15.41 7.94 6.43
CA GLU A 8 -14.53 7.88 5.28
C GLU A 8 -15.37 7.92 4.00
N VAL A 9 -15.19 8.97 3.19
CA VAL A 9 -15.75 9.03 1.83
C VAL A 9 -14.70 8.47 0.88
N LYS A 10 -14.94 7.28 0.34
CA LYS A 10 -14.06 6.63 -0.64
C LYS A 10 -14.38 7.13 -2.05
N ASP A 11 -14.00 8.37 -2.32
CA ASP A 11 -14.13 8.99 -3.64
C ASP A 11 -12.77 8.99 -4.34
N LEU A 12 -12.63 8.12 -5.35
CA LEU A 12 -11.43 7.98 -6.18
C LEU A 12 -11.61 8.63 -7.56
N SER A 13 -12.53 9.59 -7.69
CA SER A 13 -12.75 10.32 -8.94
C SER A 13 -11.61 11.28 -9.26
N LEU A 14 -11.46 11.62 -10.55
CA LEU A 14 -10.51 12.64 -11.01
C LEU A 14 -10.70 13.98 -10.29
N SER A 15 -11.95 14.44 -10.12
CA SER A 15 -12.23 15.70 -9.41
C SER A 15 -11.73 15.68 -7.98
N HIS A 16 -11.83 14.53 -7.31
CA HIS A 16 -11.37 14.37 -5.94
C HIS A 16 -9.85 14.31 -5.86
N LEU A 17 -9.21 13.61 -6.80
CA LEU A 17 -7.75 13.60 -6.98
C LEU A 17 -7.20 15.02 -7.17
N GLU A 18 -7.78 15.83 -8.06
CA GLU A 18 -7.34 17.20 -8.31
C GLU A 18 -7.52 18.13 -7.09
N LEU A 19 -8.57 17.91 -6.30
CA LEU A 19 -8.79 18.63 -5.05
C LEU A 19 -7.71 18.25 -4.02
N GLN A 20 -7.56 16.96 -3.72
CA GLN A 20 -6.58 16.46 -2.74
C GLN A 20 -5.15 16.80 -3.13
N ARG A 21 -4.83 16.77 -4.44
CA ARG A 21 -3.51 17.16 -4.94
C ARG A 21 -3.20 18.61 -4.60
N ARG A 22 -4.12 19.54 -4.87
CA ARG A 22 -3.93 20.96 -4.54
C ARG A 22 -3.76 21.17 -3.05
N GLU A 23 -4.60 20.55 -2.22
CA GLU A 23 -4.47 20.63 -0.77
C GLU A 23 -3.12 20.07 -0.29
N THR A 24 -2.67 18.95 -0.86
CA THR A 24 -1.38 18.35 -0.53
C THR A 24 -0.22 19.25 -0.94
N GLU A 25 -0.28 19.87 -2.12
CA GLU A 25 0.73 20.82 -2.60
C GLU A 25 0.76 22.10 -1.76
N ASP A 26 -0.39 22.62 -1.34
CA ASP A 26 -0.46 23.81 -0.49
C ASP A 26 0.14 23.53 0.91
N LEU A 27 -0.01 22.31 1.43
CA LEU A 27 0.48 21.93 2.75
C LEU A 27 1.95 21.49 2.76
N LEU A 28 2.38 20.72 1.75
CA LEU A 28 3.70 20.09 1.71
C LEU A 28 4.66 20.77 0.72
N GLY A 29 4.15 21.58 -0.20
CA GLY A 29 4.96 22.21 -1.24
C GLY A 29 5.79 21.19 -2.02
N GLY A 30 7.04 21.55 -2.31
CA GLY A 30 7.99 20.69 -3.01
C GLY A 30 8.54 19.51 -2.19
N HIS A 31 7.99 19.20 -1.02
CA HIS A 31 8.44 18.08 -0.18
C HIS A 31 7.69 16.77 -0.43
N LEU A 32 6.68 16.77 -1.31
CA LEU A 32 5.96 15.56 -1.70
C LEU A 32 6.81 14.69 -2.64
N CYS A 33 7.34 13.58 -2.14
CA CYS A 33 8.17 12.65 -2.92
C CYS A 33 7.39 11.44 -3.48
N LEU A 34 6.24 11.11 -2.89
CA LEU A 34 5.42 9.96 -3.25
C LEU A 34 3.94 10.29 -3.00
N TYR A 35 3.12 10.20 -4.03
CA TYR A 35 1.66 10.29 -3.95
C TYR A 35 1.05 8.91 -4.18
N GLN A 36 0.12 8.47 -3.30
CA GLN A 36 -0.47 7.14 -3.42
C GLN A 36 -1.99 7.19 -3.49
N ILE A 37 -2.57 6.44 -4.44
CA ILE A 37 -4.00 6.12 -4.40
C ILE A 37 -4.29 5.41 -3.08
N HIS A 38 -5.30 5.87 -2.34
CA HIS A 38 -5.67 5.23 -1.09
C HIS A 38 -6.60 4.04 -1.30
N SER A 39 -6.28 2.89 -0.68
CA SER A 39 -7.16 1.73 -0.57
C SER A 39 -7.77 1.23 -1.89
N ALA A 40 -6.96 1.13 -2.94
CA ALA A 40 -7.37 0.55 -4.21
C ALA A 40 -7.81 -0.91 -4.05
N THR A 41 -8.95 -1.24 -4.65
CA THR A 41 -9.49 -2.60 -4.78
C THR A 41 -10.04 -2.81 -6.19
N LEU A 42 -10.30 -4.05 -6.59
CA LEU A 42 -10.94 -4.32 -7.89
C LEU A 42 -12.33 -3.70 -7.98
N GLU A 43 -13.07 -3.66 -6.87
CA GLU A 43 -14.41 -3.08 -6.77
C GLU A 43 -14.40 -1.55 -6.86
N SER A 44 -13.27 -0.92 -6.53
CA SER A 44 -13.13 0.55 -6.61
C SER A 44 -13.11 1.07 -8.04
N GLY A 45 -12.78 0.23 -9.03
CA GLY A 45 -12.72 0.60 -10.46
C GLY A 45 -11.64 1.61 -10.84
N VAL A 46 -10.81 2.06 -9.88
CA VAL A 46 -9.83 3.13 -10.11
C VAL A 46 -8.73 2.73 -11.10
N LEU A 47 -8.45 1.43 -11.23
CA LEU A 47 -7.47 0.91 -12.18
C LEU A 47 -8.01 0.83 -13.62
N GLU A 48 -9.32 1.01 -13.80
CA GLU A 48 -9.98 1.07 -15.09
C GLU A 48 -10.33 2.52 -15.50
N ASP A 49 -10.20 3.48 -14.58
CA ASP A 49 -10.47 4.90 -14.86
C ASP A 49 -9.28 5.55 -15.58
N SER A 50 -9.33 5.51 -16.92
CA SER A 50 -8.32 6.14 -17.78
C SER A 50 -8.06 7.62 -17.48
N SER A 51 -9.05 8.36 -16.95
CA SER A 51 -8.88 9.78 -16.65
C SER A 51 -8.03 9.98 -15.39
N VAL A 52 -8.24 9.15 -14.37
CA VAL A 52 -7.43 9.13 -13.14
C VAL A 52 -6.00 8.67 -13.46
N LEU A 53 -5.85 7.58 -14.22
CA LEU A 53 -4.53 7.06 -14.59
C LEU A 53 -3.72 8.08 -15.41
N ALA A 54 -4.36 8.80 -16.33
CA ALA A 54 -3.70 9.83 -17.12
C ALA A 54 -3.23 11.01 -16.26
N GLU A 55 -4.04 11.45 -15.29
CA GLU A 55 -3.65 12.53 -14.37
C GLU A 55 -2.50 12.11 -13.46
N LEU A 56 -2.52 10.89 -12.93
CA LEU A 56 -1.42 10.34 -12.13
C LEU A 56 -0.13 10.24 -12.96
N GLN A 57 -0.21 9.76 -14.20
CA GLN A 57 0.96 9.74 -15.08
C GLN A 57 1.48 11.15 -15.37
N ARG A 58 0.60 12.13 -15.58
CA ARG A 58 0.98 13.54 -15.74
C ARG A 58 1.70 14.06 -14.50
N MET A 59 1.21 13.75 -13.29
CA MET A 59 1.85 14.11 -12.03
C MET A 59 3.26 13.53 -11.92
N ARG A 60 3.43 12.24 -12.26
CA ARG A 60 4.73 11.57 -12.28
C ARG A 60 5.73 12.29 -13.18
N ASP A 61 5.31 12.56 -14.41
CA ASP A 61 6.20 13.04 -15.47
C ASP A 61 6.52 14.55 -15.34
N GLN A 62 5.60 15.36 -14.81
CA GLN A 62 5.75 16.82 -14.78
C GLN A 62 6.19 17.39 -13.42
N VAL A 63 5.76 16.77 -12.32
CA VAL A 63 6.03 17.27 -10.96
C VAL A 63 7.24 16.54 -10.36
N GLY A 64 7.65 15.41 -10.93
CA GLY A 64 8.74 14.58 -10.42
C GLY A 64 8.39 13.86 -9.12
N CYS A 65 7.10 13.77 -8.79
CA CYS A 65 6.59 13.02 -7.65
C CYS A 65 6.36 11.57 -8.08
N ARG A 66 6.86 10.60 -7.31
CA ARG A 66 6.58 9.18 -7.57
C ARG A 66 5.11 8.89 -7.33
N ILE A 67 4.55 7.95 -8.08
CA ILE A 67 3.15 7.54 -7.96
C ILE A 67 3.07 6.13 -7.44
N GLY A 68 2.28 5.91 -6.41
CA GLY A 68 2.02 4.58 -5.89
C GLY A 68 0.54 4.33 -5.67
N LEU A 69 0.27 3.17 -5.08
CA LEU A 69 -1.05 2.80 -4.61
C LEU A 69 -0.95 2.03 -3.31
N SER A 70 -1.90 2.26 -2.41
CA SER A 70 -2.11 1.40 -1.26
C SER A 70 -3.29 0.47 -1.51
N LEU A 71 -3.13 -0.80 -1.15
CA LEU A 71 -4.11 -1.85 -1.43
C LEU A 71 -4.91 -2.20 -0.19
N SER A 72 -6.15 -2.63 -0.38
CA SER A 72 -7.02 -3.07 0.71
C SER A 72 -7.88 -4.27 0.29
N GLY A 73 -8.36 -5.02 1.27
CA GLY A 73 -9.22 -6.19 1.05
C GLY A 73 -8.47 -7.49 0.75
N VAL A 74 -9.19 -8.61 0.82
CA VAL A 74 -8.63 -9.97 0.71
C VAL A 74 -8.06 -10.28 -0.67
N ARG A 75 -8.46 -9.52 -1.69
CA ARG A 75 -8.00 -9.66 -3.08
C ARG A 75 -6.86 -8.70 -3.43
N GLN A 76 -6.16 -8.12 -2.45
CA GLN A 76 -5.06 -7.18 -2.70
C GLN A 76 -3.99 -7.73 -3.67
N GLY A 77 -3.69 -9.03 -3.63
CA GLY A 77 -2.77 -9.64 -4.59
C GLY A 77 -3.26 -9.55 -6.04
N GLU A 78 -4.55 -9.82 -6.28
CA GLU A 78 -5.16 -9.68 -7.60
C GLU A 78 -5.22 -8.21 -8.05
N THR A 79 -5.57 -7.30 -7.14
CA THR A 79 -5.54 -5.85 -7.40
C THR A 79 -4.13 -5.38 -7.79
N LEU A 80 -3.09 -5.88 -7.12
CA LEU A 80 -1.70 -5.53 -7.44
C LEU A 80 -1.31 -5.98 -8.85
N LEU A 81 -1.63 -7.21 -9.24
CA LEU A 81 -1.34 -7.69 -10.59
C LEU A 81 -2.00 -6.81 -11.66
N ARG A 82 -3.24 -6.38 -11.41
CA ARG A 82 -3.95 -5.44 -12.30
C ARG A 82 -3.32 -4.05 -12.32
N ALA A 83 -2.77 -3.60 -11.20
CA ALA A 83 -2.04 -2.34 -11.15
C ALA A 83 -0.72 -2.42 -11.93
N LEU A 84 -0.01 -3.55 -11.87
CA LEU A 84 1.21 -3.77 -12.66
C LEU A 84 0.94 -3.67 -14.17
N ASP A 85 -0.19 -4.20 -14.65
CA ASP A 85 -0.59 -4.12 -16.05
C ASP A 85 -0.74 -2.66 -16.57
N THR A 86 -0.97 -1.70 -15.68
CA THR A 86 -1.06 -0.27 -16.05
C THR A 86 0.31 0.36 -16.38
N GLY A 87 1.39 -0.14 -15.78
CA GLY A 87 2.75 0.38 -15.95
C GLY A 87 2.98 1.81 -15.42
N ILE A 88 2.07 2.37 -14.62
CA ILE A 88 2.20 3.76 -14.13
C ILE A 88 2.73 3.91 -12.71
N PHE A 89 2.71 2.83 -11.91
CA PHE A 89 3.05 2.89 -10.49
C PHE A 89 4.54 2.60 -10.24
N ASP A 90 5.14 3.43 -9.40
CA ASP A 90 6.51 3.34 -8.90
C ASP A 90 6.58 2.62 -7.54
N SER A 91 5.47 2.55 -6.80
CA SER A 91 5.42 1.87 -5.51
C SER A 91 4.07 1.24 -5.20
N VAL A 92 4.07 0.25 -4.31
CA VAL A 92 2.86 -0.36 -3.74
C VAL A 92 2.96 -0.42 -2.22
N GLN A 93 1.90 -0.02 -1.52
CA GLN A 93 1.73 -0.26 -0.08
C GLN A 93 0.67 -1.34 0.18
N ALA A 94 1.07 -2.49 0.70
CA ALA A 94 0.20 -3.65 0.88
C ALA A 94 0.27 -4.24 2.29
N THR A 95 -0.81 -4.89 2.73
CA THR A 95 -0.80 -5.61 4.01
C THR A 95 -0.03 -6.91 3.83
N TRP A 96 1.03 -7.09 4.62
CA TRP A 96 1.73 -8.36 4.76
C TRP A 96 2.19 -8.54 6.20
N ASN A 97 1.97 -9.72 6.77
CA ASN A 97 2.52 -10.10 8.08
C ASN A 97 2.47 -11.63 8.26
N LEU A 98 3.01 -12.13 9.36
CA LEU A 98 3.03 -13.57 9.68
C LEU A 98 1.63 -14.23 9.76
N LEU A 99 0.55 -13.45 9.94
CA LEU A 99 -0.83 -13.94 9.94
C LEU A 99 -1.55 -13.70 8.61
N GLU A 100 -1.00 -12.86 7.74
CA GLU A 100 -1.55 -12.53 6.42
C GLU A 100 -0.43 -12.47 5.36
N PRO A 101 0.09 -13.63 4.92
CA PRO A 101 1.16 -13.70 3.93
C PRO A 101 0.66 -13.75 2.48
N SER A 102 -0.66 -13.71 2.24
CA SER A 102 -1.26 -14.05 0.93
C SER A 102 -0.81 -13.14 -0.22
N ALA A 103 -0.45 -11.88 0.07
CA ALA A 103 0.04 -10.94 -0.93
C ALA A 103 1.49 -11.22 -1.38
N GLY A 104 2.24 -12.07 -0.68
CA GLY A 104 3.67 -12.28 -0.90
C GLY A 104 4.09 -12.58 -2.35
N PRO A 105 3.42 -13.51 -3.06
CA PRO A 105 3.72 -13.78 -4.47
C PRO A 105 3.52 -12.56 -5.39
N ALA A 106 2.46 -11.78 -5.17
CA ALA A 106 2.20 -10.58 -5.97
C ALA A 106 3.19 -9.44 -5.63
N LEU A 107 3.57 -9.29 -4.36
CA LEU A 107 4.60 -8.33 -3.95
C LEU A 107 5.98 -8.67 -4.51
N THR A 108 6.30 -9.96 -4.61
CA THR A 108 7.53 -10.42 -5.27
C THR A 108 7.54 -10.02 -6.74
N GLN A 109 6.45 -10.25 -7.47
CA GLN A 109 6.33 -9.83 -8.87
C GLN A 109 6.40 -8.31 -9.03
N ALA A 110 5.79 -7.54 -8.12
CA ALA A 110 5.88 -6.08 -8.15
C ALA A 110 7.31 -5.60 -7.94
N HIS A 111 8.03 -6.18 -6.98
CA HIS A 111 9.45 -5.88 -6.74
C HIS A 111 10.31 -6.23 -7.96
N GLU A 112 10.11 -7.41 -8.56
CA GLU A 112 10.80 -7.84 -9.78
C GLU A 112 10.50 -6.92 -10.98
N ALA A 113 9.31 -6.32 -11.02
CA ALA A 113 8.93 -5.30 -12.01
C ALA A 113 9.49 -3.90 -11.69
N GLY A 114 10.18 -3.73 -10.57
CA GLY A 114 10.87 -2.48 -10.19
C GLY A 114 10.07 -1.55 -9.27
N LEU A 115 8.92 -1.99 -8.75
CA LEU A 115 8.16 -1.19 -7.78
C LEU A 115 8.83 -1.24 -6.40
N GLU A 116 8.84 -0.10 -5.71
CA GLU A 116 9.12 -0.05 -4.28
C GLU A 116 7.95 -0.70 -3.52
N VAL A 117 8.23 -1.69 -2.67
CA VAL A 117 7.22 -2.37 -1.86
C VAL A 117 7.25 -1.80 -0.45
N ILE A 118 6.11 -1.31 0.04
CA ILE A 118 5.93 -0.81 1.40
C ILE A 118 4.98 -1.76 2.13
N VAL A 119 5.45 -2.44 3.16
CA VAL A 119 4.58 -3.29 3.98
C VAL A 119 3.84 -2.44 5.02
N LYS A 120 2.50 -2.45 4.97
CA LYS A 120 1.66 -1.98 6.07
C LYS A 120 1.21 -3.14 6.96
N GLU A 121 0.91 -2.82 8.21
CA GLU A 121 0.41 -3.78 9.21
C GLU A 121 1.35 -4.99 9.44
N ALA A 122 2.68 -4.79 9.39
CA ALA A 122 3.68 -5.86 9.59
C ALA A 122 3.51 -6.66 10.90
N MET A 123 2.87 -6.05 11.92
CA MET A 123 2.56 -6.68 13.20
C MET A 123 1.07 -7.05 13.35
N ALA A 124 0.29 -7.02 12.27
CA ALA A 124 -1.16 -7.18 12.23
C ALA A 124 -1.89 -6.31 13.27
N ASN A 125 -1.48 -5.04 13.39
CA ASN A 125 -1.96 -4.09 14.41
C ASN A 125 -1.84 -4.64 15.84
N GLY A 126 -0.72 -5.33 16.12
CA GLY A 126 -0.38 -5.91 17.42
C GLY A 126 -0.87 -7.34 17.65
N ARG A 127 -1.64 -7.94 16.72
CA ARG A 127 -2.14 -9.32 16.88
C ARG A 127 -1.03 -10.36 16.76
N VAL A 128 -0.03 -10.13 15.90
CA VAL A 128 1.15 -11.01 15.76
C VAL A 128 1.86 -11.18 17.10
N LEU A 129 1.96 -10.10 17.89
CA LEU A 129 2.69 -10.06 19.16
C LEU A 129 2.05 -10.92 20.26
N LYS A 130 0.81 -11.39 20.05
CA LYS A 130 0.07 -12.24 20.98
C LYS A 130 -0.11 -13.66 20.45
N HIS A 131 0.39 -13.96 19.25
CA HIS A 131 0.18 -15.24 18.62
C HIS A 131 1.09 -16.32 19.26
N PRO A 132 0.56 -17.46 19.75
CA PRO A 132 1.34 -18.44 20.51
C PRO A 132 2.61 -18.92 19.78
N ALA A 133 2.51 -19.26 18.49
CA ALA A 133 3.67 -19.72 17.71
C ALA A 133 4.74 -18.63 17.55
N VAL A 134 4.34 -17.34 17.50
CA VAL A 134 5.28 -16.22 17.38
C VAL A 134 5.99 -16.01 18.72
N LEU A 135 5.26 -16.07 19.83
CA LEU A 135 5.83 -15.98 21.18
C LEU A 135 6.83 -17.10 21.46
N GLU A 136 6.47 -18.34 21.12
CA GLU A 136 7.34 -19.51 21.27
C GLU A 136 8.62 -19.38 20.43
N THR A 137 8.48 -19.00 19.16
CA THR A 137 9.62 -18.81 18.25
C THR A 137 10.52 -17.67 18.71
N ALA A 138 9.94 -16.55 19.14
CA ALA A 138 10.67 -15.39 19.65
C ALA A 138 11.48 -15.76 20.91
N ALA A 139 10.86 -16.51 21.84
CA ALA A 139 11.54 -17.02 23.03
C ALA A 139 12.69 -17.98 22.69
N ALA A 140 12.48 -18.90 21.75
CA ALA A 140 13.51 -19.84 21.31
C ALA A 140 14.72 -19.13 20.65
N LEU A 141 14.47 -18.03 19.94
CA LEU A 141 15.50 -17.21 19.31
C LEU A 141 16.11 -16.15 20.25
N GLY A 142 15.56 -15.97 21.46
CA GLY A 142 16.02 -14.96 22.40
C GLY A 142 15.77 -13.51 21.95
N VAL A 143 14.74 -13.27 21.13
CA VAL A 143 14.38 -11.94 20.60
C VAL A 143 12.96 -11.51 21.02
N PRO A 144 12.68 -10.21 21.08
CA PRO A 144 11.31 -9.70 21.22
C PRO A 144 10.38 -10.10 20.05
N PRO A 145 9.08 -10.36 20.28
CA PRO A 145 8.14 -10.77 19.22
C PRO A 145 7.93 -9.73 18.10
N ASP A 146 8.06 -8.44 18.42
CA ASP A 146 7.99 -7.34 17.45
C ASP A 146 9.21 -7.35 16.52
N GLN A 147 10.41 -7.57 17.06
CA GLN A 147 11.61 -7.76 16.25
C GLN A 147 11.49 -8.98 15.35
N LEU A 148 10.96 -10.11 15.84
CA LEU A 148 10.71 -11.28 15.02
C LEU A 148 9.72 -10.97 13.88
N ALA A 149 8.63 -10.25 14.16
CA ALA A 149 7.63 -9.89 13.17
C ALA A 149 8.21 -8.99 12.06
N LEU A 150 8.97 -7.95 12.45
CA LEU A 150 9.61 -7.04 11.49
C LEU A 150 10.72 -7.75 10.70
N ALA A 151 11.53 -8.59 11.36
CA ALA A 151 12.56 -9.38 10.69
C ALA A 151 11.94 -10.34 9.65
N ALA A 152 10.78 -10.94 9.95
CA ALA A 152 10.09 -11.80 9.00
C ALA A 152 9.62 -11.05 7.74
N ALA A 153 9.18 -9.79 7.88
CA ALA A 153 8.82 -8.93 6.76
C ALA A 153 10.05 -8.51 5.95
N LEU A 154 11.12 -8.08 6.63
CA LEU A 154 12.38 -7.69 5.98
C LEU A 154 13.09 -8.86 5.29
N ALA A 155 12.87 -10.10 5.73
CA ALA A 155 13.45 -11.30 5.13
C ALA A 155 12.71 -11.77 3.86
N GLN A 156 11.61 -11.11 3.47
CA GLN A 156 10.88 -11.48 2.26
C GLN A 156 11.65 -11.10 0.99
N PRO A 157 11.48 -11.85 -0.11
CA PRO A 157 12.20 -11.60 -1.37
C PRO A 157 11.91 -10.21 -1.97
N PHE A 158 10.76 -9.62 -1.66
CA PHE A 158 10.41 -8.26 -2.08
C PHE A 158 11.05 -7.15 -1.23
N SER A 159 11.84 -7.49 -0.20
CA SER A 159 12.71 -6.61 0.59
C SER A 159 12.12 -5.21 0.85
N PRO A 160 11.05 -5.13 1.66
CA PRO A 160 10.31 -3.89 1.90
C PRO A 160 11.09 -2.86 2.74
#